data_AF-A0A9P3IQP2-F1
#
_entry.id   AF-A0A9P3IQP2-F1
#
_cell.length_a   1.000
_cell.length_b   1.000
_cell.length_c   1.000
_cell.angle_alpha   90.00
_cell.angle_beta   90.00
_cell.angle_gamma   90.00
#
_symmetry.space_group_name_H-M   'P 1'
#
loop_
_entity.id
_entity.type
_entity.pdbx_description
1 polymer ?
#
loop_
_entity_poly.entity_id
_entity_poly.type
_entity_poly.pdbx_seq_one_letter_code
_entity_poly.pdbx_strand_id
1 'polypeptide(L)'
;MTGGGKDKDVVDDDVITTEVATELAYILPPSPVDQPTPDATSPSPPSPPYLLLLAPGAFIPALSYLPLIRAIRSATPPSLRKRLWVAVLKEITVPDPVKGKTWARDGYEAAVKAVKEMGADVTSGGGTPRVFALGHSVGAFLMTPVVRESCLALIQLGAWHNFEETSLQQFPRPTLTIIGSRDGQAPPISMALAVKELYPGTSGALSGDSSGGSSVVAPGSATAAALGPLLSIVQKPFVIIKGMNHAQGGNGVVNRERGDLEASRPVEEVREEIGRLVSAFILLHLHSDNGWAPLLLAGGSSEEGGEGGSGGVGGEEGVRGGVGGEDGGELSEAGACKEGLKLLRGAVGWSLDYLQPFWKAMDMEREEPQHVLDAILSQAGVSTAALPAPIVSHTIFYDFLPDFIRSKPALVGPHNNSSPTTVLQSAWLQTQGKLWPCQSHTLWVKCKTSAALEEALGLGTAPTQAAATTPAAADKSSLAAAFSAWAAAAPMGVRHVAASINEAAMQRALDMVHPYARERYERDGKKVVFGEDRILPIDGWLKADVEWLSEEGVEEGDQEGGVKGGRGVVVARSPILITPDEILPAEMKARFGGMHYMKVVTVARAMQWIMLDAFR
;
A
#
# COMPACT_ATOMS: atom_id res chain seq x y z
N MET A 1 23.51 -4.64 42.45
CA MET A 1 22.29 -4.92 43.25
C MET A 1 21.08 -4.69 42.35
N THR A 2 20.56 -5.75 41.74
CA THR A 2 19.18 -5.81 41.19
C THR A 2 18.80 -7.28 41.16
N GLY A 3 18.22 -7.76 42.26
CA GLY A 3 17.59 -9.06 42.31
C GLY A 3 16.31 -9.00 41.48
N GLY A 4 16.32 -9.61 40.31
CA GLY A 4 15.11 -9.84 39.51
C GLY A 4 14.28 -10.91 40.20
N GLY A 5 13.18 -10.50 40.83
CA GLY A 5 12.13 -11.41 41.26
C GLY A 5 11.60 -12.14 40.03
N LYS A 6 11.64 -13.47 40.08
CA LYS A 6 10.89 -14.31 39.16
C LYS A 6 9.43 -14.21 39.60
N ASP A 7 8.73 -13.20 39.10
CA ASP A 7 7.27 -13.27 39.05
C ASP A 7 6.95 -14.51 38.21
N LYS A 8 6.35 -15.50 38.87
CA LYS A 8 5.73 -16.62 38.18
C LYS A 8 4.55 -16.01 37.45
N ASP A 9 4.70 -15.79 36.15
CA ASP A 9 3.60 -15.44 35.27
C ASP A 9 2.44 -16.38 35.58
N VAL A 10 1.33 -15.79 36.03
CA VAL A 10 0.05 -16.48 36.18
C VAL A 10 -0.35 -16.88 34.77
N VAL A 11 -0.02 -18.12 34.39
CA VAL A 11 -0.53 -18.73 33.18
C VAL A 11 -2.03 -18.85 33.39
N ASP A 12 -2.82 -18.10 32.63
CA ASP A 12 -4.28 -18.15 32.66
C ASP A 12 -4.76 -19.60 32.60
N ASP A 13 -5.62 -20.00 33.54
CA ASP A 13 -6.18 -21.36 33.66
C ASP A 13 -6.96 -21.81 32.40
N ASP A 14 -7.23 -20.90 31.47
CA ASP A 14 -7.95 -21.13 30.22
C ASP A 14 -7.06 -21.62 29.05
N VAL A 15 -5.73 -21.61 29.18
CA VAL A 15 -4.84 -22.07 28.11
C VAL A 15 -4.56 -23.57 28.27
N ILE A 16 -5.30 -24.38 27.53
CA ILE A 16 -5.01 -25.82 27.42
C ILE A 16 -3.78 -25.99 26.53
N THR A 17 -2.59 -26.04 27.14
CA THR A 17 -1.37 -26.53 26.51
C THR A 17 -1.36 -28.06 26.58
N THR A 18 -2.24 -28.72 25.84
CA THR A 18 -2.01 -30.13 25.54
C THR A 18 -0.78 -30.22 24.62
N GLU A 19 0.01 -31.30 24.67
CA GLU A 19 0.97 -31.63 23.61
C GLU A 19 0.19 -31.98 22.33
N VAL A 20 -0.58 -31.02 21.81
CA VAL A 20 -1.28 -31.13 20.55
C VAL A 20 -0.20 -31.15 19.48
N ALA A 21 -0.40 -32.00 18.47
CA ALA A 21 0.34 -32.14 17.21
C ALA A 21 1.50 -31.16 16.96
N THR A 22 2.61 -31.66 16.40
CA THR A 22 3.88 -30.94 16.22
C THR A 22 3.78 -29.53 15.63
N GLU A 23 2.70 -29.18 14.93
CA GLU A 23 2.48 -27.90 14.26
C GLU A 23 1.60 -26.89 15.02
N LEU A 24 0.93 -27.29 16.12
CA LEU A 24 0.06 -26.40 16.90
C LEU A 24 0.74 -25.90 18.16
N ALA A 25 0.60 -24.61 18.44
CA ALA A 25 1.08 -24.03 19.69
C ALA A 25 0.05 -24.22 20.81
N TYR A 26 -1.22 -23.91 20.53
CA TYR A 26 -2.33 -24.11 21.47
C TYR A 26 -3.68 -24.06 20.75
N ILE A 27 -4.70 -24.57 21.43
CA ILE A 27 -6.10 -24.52 21.03
C ILE A 27 -6.93 -23.96 22.18
N LEU A 28 -7.83 -23.03 21.88
CA LEU A 28 -8.77 -22.45 22.84
C LEU A 28 -10.18 -22.95 22.49
N PRO A 29 -10.83 -23.73 23.38
CA PRO A 29 -12.22 -24.11 23.21
C PRO A 29 -13.13 -22.89 23.37
N PRO A 30 -14.41 -22.96 22.97
CA PRO A 30 -15.39 -21.91 23.20
C PRO A 30 -15.47 -21.50 24.67
N SER A 31 -15.81 -20.24 24.95
CA SER A 31 -15.76 -19.70 26.31
C SER A 31 -16.75 -20.46 27.21
N PRO A 32 -16.32 -20.99 28.37
CA PRO A 32 -17.19 -21.76 29.27
C PRO A 32 -18.18 -20.88 30.03
N VAL A 33 -17.86 -19.59 30.20
CA VAL A 33 -18.61 -18.63 31.05
C VAL A 33 -20.05 -18.42 30.57
N ASP A 34 -20.33 -18.70 29.29
CA ASP A 34 -21.64 -18.42 28.70
C ASP A 34 -22.42 -19.66 28.25
N GLN A 35 -22.04 -20.89 28.62
CA GLN A 35 -22.84 -22.06 28.21
C GLN A 35 -24.17 -22.07 28.99
N PRO A 36 -25.33 -21.81 28.33
CA PRO A 36 -26.60 -21.96 29.02
C PRO A 36 -26.74 -23.43 29.42
N THR A 37 -27.19 -23.68 30.64
CA THR A 37 -27.65 -25.01 31.03
C THR A 37 -28.59 -25.50 29.92
N PRO A 38 -28.31 -26.65 29.28
CA PRO A 38 -29.03 -27.07 28.09
C PRO A 38 -30.53 -27.09 28.39
N ASP A 39 -31.27 -26.18 27.76
CA ASP A 39 -32.72 -26.12 27.88
C ASP A 39 -33.28 -27.33 27.15
N ALA A 40 -33.64 -28.36 27.92
CA ALA A 40 -34.07 -29.65 27.43
C ALA A 40 -35.31 -29.59 26.52
N THR A 41 -35.95 -28.43 26.39
CA THR A 41 -37.16 -28.24 25.60
C THR A 41 -36.96 -27.64 24.21
N SER A 42 -35.76 -27.18 23.82
CA SER A 42 -35.54 -26.64 22.46
C SER A 42 -35.14 -27.74 21.46
N PRO A 43 -35.98 -28.09 20.47
CA PRO A 43 -35.70 -29.17 19.52
C PRO A 43 -34.76 -28.77 18.38
N SER A 44 -34.25 -27.53 18.34
CA SER A 44 -33.35 -27.11 17.27
C SER A 44 -31.95 -27.73 17.45
N PRO A 45 -31.40 -28.46 16.46
CA PRO A 45 -30.03 -28.96 16.54
C PRO A 45 -29.06 -27.78 16.74
N PRO A 46 -28.02 -27.95 17.59
CA PRO A 46 -27.06 -26.88 17.83
C PRO A 46 -26.40 -26.47 16.51
N SER A 47 -26.30 -25.17 16.27
CA SER A 47 -25.58 -24.67 15.09
C SER A 47 -24.13 -25.16 15.12
N PRO A 48 -23.55 -25.56 13.97
CA PRO A 48 -22.23 -26.16 13.96
C PRO A 48 -21.17 -25.17 14.47
N PRO A 49 -20.14 -25.66 15.20
CA PRO A 49 -19.00 -24.86 15.61
C PRO A 49 -18.20 -24.39 14.40
N TYR A 50 -17.35 -23.39 14.62
CA TYR A 50 -16.44 -22.88 13.61
C TYR A 50 -15.08 -22.60 14.22
N LEU A 51 -14.06 -22.60 13.38
CA LEU A 51 -12.66 -22.51 13.78
C LEU A 51 -12.02 -21.26 13.20
N LEU A 52 -11.40 -20.44 14.04
CA LEU A 52 -10.44 -19.42 13.64
C LEU A 52 -9.02 -20.01 13.77
N LEU A 53 -8.38 -20.25 12.64
CA LEU A 53 -7.01 -20.73 12.55
C LEU A 53 -6.05 -19.55 12.39
N LEU A 54 -5.20 -19.31 13.38
CA LEU A 54 -4.22 -18.22 13.36
C LEU A 54 -2.82 -18.71 12.94
N ALA A 55 -2.28 -18.11 11.89
CA ALA A 55 -0.91 -18.28 11.41
C ALA A 55 -0.05 -17.07 11.81
N PRO A 56 0.91 -17.24 12.74
CA PRO A 56 1.81 -16.15 13.15
C PRO A 56 2.65 -15.56 12.02
N GLY A 57 3.03 -14.29 12.18
CA GLY A 57 4.11 -13.67 11.42
C GLY A 57 5.49 -14.27 11.73
N ALA A 58 6.46 -13.97 10.87
CA ALA A 58 7.80 -14.54 10.94
C ALA A 58 8.45 -14.23 12.29
N PHE A 59 8.98 -15.26 12.97
CA PHE A 59 9.70 -15.12 14.24
C PHE A 59 8.87 -14.49 15.39
N ILE A 60 7.54 -14.49 15.27
CA ILE A 60 6.66 -14.02 16.34
C ILE A 60 6.10 -15.23 17.09
N PRO A 61 6.39 -15.38 18.40
CA PRO A 61 5.87 -16.49 19.18
C PRO A 61 4.35 -16.50 19.17
N ALA A 62 3.76 -17.69 19.02
CA ALA A 62 2.31 -17.89 18.97
C ALA A 62 1.56 -17.29 20.18
N LEU A 63 2.17 -17.31 21.37
CA LEU A 63 1.58 -16.72 22.59
C LEU A 63 1.42 -15.20 22.50
N SER A 64 2.19 -14.52 21.65
CA SER A 64 2.09 -13.07 21.45
C SER A 64 0.73 -12.63 20.89
N TYR A 65 -0.04 -13.57 20.32
CA TYR A 65 -1.37 -13.30 19.75
C TYR A 65 -2.51 -13.49 20.75
N LEU A 66 -2.27 -13.99 21.96
CA LEU A 66 -3.32 -14.18 22.97
C LEU A 66 -4.12 -12.90 23.23
N PRO A 67 -3.51 -11.71 23.39
CA PRO A 67 -4.28 -10.47 23.58
C PRO A 67 -5.20 -10.13 22.39
N LEU A 68 -4.72 -10.35 21.15
CA LEU A 68 -5.55 -10.14 19.96
C LEU A 68 -6.72 -11.14 19.91
N ILE A 69 -6.45 -12.42 20.22
CA ILE A 69 -7.49 -13.45 20.26
C ILE A 69 -8.56 -13.10 21.29
N ARG A 70 -8.16 -12.62 22.47
CA ARG A 70 -9.10 -12.12 23.49
C ARG A 70 -9.94 -10.98 22.95
N ALA A 71 -9.33 -9.99 22.29
CA ALA A 71 -10.05 -8.88 21.67
C ALA A 71 -11.08 -9.35 20.62
N ILE A 72 -10.72 -10.33 19.77
CA ILE A 72 -11.64 -10.93 18.79
C ILE A 72 -12.82 -11.62 19.50
N ARG A 73 -12.54 -12.41 20.54
CA ARG A 73 -13.59 -13.12 21.29
C ARG A 73 -14.52 -12.14 22.00
N SER A 74 -13.97 -11.12 22.65
CA SER A 74 -14.74 -10.07 23.33
C SER A 74 -15.63 -9.29 22.36
N ALA A 75 -15.16 -9.01 21.15
CA ALA A 75 -15.97 -8.37 20.11
C ALA A 75 -17.01 -9.30 19.47
N THR A 76 -16.84 -10.61 19.57
CA THR A 76 -17.74 -11.60 18.99
C THR A 76 -19.05 -11.67 19.78
N PRO A 77 -20.24 -11.59 19.12
CA PRO A 77 -21.53 -11.73 19.79
C PRO A 77 -21.60 -13.03 20.62
N PRO A 78 -22.26 -13.05 21.79
CA PRO A 78 -22.25 -14.23 22.65
C PRO A 78 -22.77 -15.50 21.94
N SER A 79 -23.81 -15.41 21.10
CA SER A 79 -24.32 -16.54 20.29
C SER A 79 -23.26 -17.20 19.40
N LEU A 80 -22.32 -16.41 18.88
CA LEU A 80 -21.21 -16.82 18.05
C LEU A 80 -20.00 -17.26 18.89
N ARG A 81 -19.67 -16.50 19.93
CA ARG A 81 -18.53 -16.73 20.82
C ARG A 81 -18.56 -18.11 21.47
N LYS A 82 -19.75 -18.60 21.82
CA LYS A 82 -20.00 -19.95 22.37
C LYS A 82 -19.68 -21.09 21.39
N ARG A 83 -19.46 -20.77 20.12
CA ARG A 83 -19.19 -21.72 19.03
C ARG A 83 -17.83 -21.49 18.36
N LEU A 84 -17.11 -20.44 18.74
CA LEU A 84 -15.82 -20.06 18.20
C LEU A 84 -14.69 -20.85 18.88
N TRP A 85 -14.10 -21.75 18.13
CA TRP A 85 -12.81 -22.37 18.42
C TRP A 85 -11.69 -21.50 17.87
N VAL A 86 -10.57 -21.44 18.57
CA VAL A 86 -9.36 -20.77 18.07
C VAL A 86 -8.19 -21.73 18.14
N ALA A 87 -7.50 -21.97 17.02
CA ALA A 87 -6.26 -22.71 17.00
C ALA A 87 -5.14 -21.79 16.52
N VAL A 88 -3.96 -21.91 17.12
CA VAL A 88 -2.80 -21.08 16.75
C VAL A 88 -1.66 -21.98 16.34
N LEU A 89 -1.14 -21.78 15.13
CA LEU A 89 0.00 -22.50 14.61
C LEU A 89 1.27 -22.12 15.38
N LYS A 90 2.24 -23.04 15.42
CA LYS A 90 3.58 -22.71 15.93
C LYS A 90 4.24 -21.63 15.08
N GLU A 91 5.17 -20.91 15.68
CA GLU A 91 5.92 -19.88 14.98
C GLU A 91 6.68 -20.45 13.79
N ILE A 92 6.72 -19.68 12.70
CA ILE A 92 7.55 -20.03 11.56
C ILE A 92 8.98 -19.54 11.79
N THR A 93 9.91 -20.49 11.87
CA THR A 93 11.33 -20.23 12.11
C THR A 93 12.14 -20.06 10.84
N VAL A 94 11.63 -20.52 9.68
CA VAL A 94 12.28 -20.35 8.39
C VAL A 94 11.22 -19.98 7.34
N PRO A 95 11.24 -18.76 6.80
CA PRO A 95 10.32 -18.32 5.75
C PRO A 95 10.77 -18.87 4.38
N ASP A 96 10.80 -20.19 4.24
CA ASP A 96 10.97 -20.87 2.95
C ASP A 96 9.57 -21.03 2.32
N PRO A 97 9.31 -20.51 1.11
CA PRO A 97 7.97 -20.56 0.51
C PRO A 97 7.43 -21.97 0.31
N VAL A 98 8.28 -22.96 0.02
CA VAL A 98 7.86 -24.35 -0.19
C VAL A 98 7.54 -24.97 1.16
N LYS A 99 8.45 -24.88 2.14
CA LYS A 99 8.22 -25.41 3.49
C LYS A 99 7.06 -24.72 4.18
N GLY A 100 6.87 -23.43 3.92
CA GLY A 100 5.78 -22.63 4.47
C GLY A 100 4.40 -23.08 3.95
N LYS A 101 4.30 -23.51 2.68
CA LYS A 101 3.05 -24.08 2.14
C LYS A 101 2.70 -25.42 2.83
N THR A 102 3.70 -26.28 3.06
CA THR A 102 3.52 -27.54 3.81
C THR A 102 3.17 -27.26 5.27
N TRP A 103 3.89 -26.36 5.95
CA TRP A 103 3.61 -25.95 7.32
C TRP A 103 2.17 -25.45 7.51
N ALA A 104 1.69 -24.58 6.61
CA ALA A 104 0.31 -24.08 6.68
C ALA A 104 -0.72 -25.21 6.50
N ARG A 105 -0.44 -26.17 5.61
CA ARG A 105 -1.30 -27.33 5.35
C ARG A 105 -1.38 -28.25 6.55
N ASP A 106 -0.22 -28.67 7.06
CA ASP A 106 -0.09 -29.58 8.20
C ASP A 106 -0.70 -28.96 9.46
N GLY A 107 -0.47 -27.66 9.67
CA GLY A 107 -1.08 -26.90 10.75
C GLY A 107 -2.61 -26.84 10.66
N TYR A 108 -3.16 -26.65 9.45
CA TYR A 108 -4.61 -26.71 9.23
C TYR A 108 -5.20 -28.08 9.54
N GLU A 109 -4.59 -29.15 9.03
CA GLU A 109 -5.05 -30.52 9.28
C GLU A 109 -4.97 -30.89 10.76
N ALA A 110 -3.88 -30.50 11.43
CA ALA A 110 -3.71 -30.65 12.86
C ALA A 110 -4.79 -29.90 13.65
N ALA A 111 -5.13 -28.67 13.27
CA ALA A 111 -6.17 -27.87 13.93
C ALA A 111 -7.55 -28.51 13.81
N VAL A 112 -7.94 -28.91 12.59
CA VAL A 112 -9.22 -29.58 12.34
C VAL A 112 -9.31 -30.90 13.09
N LYS A 113 -8.22 -31.70 13.08
CA LYS A 113 -8.15 -32.95 13.83
C LYS A 113 -8.30 -32.72 15.34
N ALA A 114 -7.59 -31.75 15.91
CA ALA A 114 -7.63 -31.45 17.34
C ALA A 114 -9.05 -31.03 17.79
N VAL A 115 -9.71 -30.13 17.05
CA VAL A 115 -11.09 -29.73 17.37
C VAL A 115 -12.04 -30.93 17.34
N LYS A 116 -11.87 -31.83 16.35
CA LYS A 116 -12.67 -33.06 16.24
C LYS A 116 -12.45 -34.03 17.40
N GLU A 117 -11.20 -34.22 17.81
CA GLU A 117 -10.85 -35.06 18.97
C GLU A 117 -11.39 -34.49 20.28
N MET A 118 -11.58 -33.17 20.37
CA MET A 118 -12.25 -32.50 21.50
C MET A 118 -13.78 -32.53 21.41
N GLY A 119 -14.35 -33.31 20.48
CA GLY A 119 -15.79 -33.56 20.38
C GLY A 119 -16.58 -32.51 19.58
N ALA A 120 -15.91 -31.58 18.90
CA ALA A 120 -16.57 -30.60 18.06
C ALA A 120 -16.46 -30.97 16.57
N ASP A 121 -17.60 -31.09 15.89
CA ASP A 121 -17.63 -31.26 14.44
C ASP A 121 -17.67 -29.90 13.75
N VAL A 122 -16.52 -29.41 13.29
CA VAL A 122 -16.41 -28.16 12.52
C VAL A 122 -16.83 -28.29 11.06
N THR A 123 -17.34 -29.45 10.65
CA THR A 123 -17.91 -29.63 9.32
C THR A 123 -19.40 -29.32 9.32
N SER A 124 -19.89 -28.63 8.29
CA SER A 124 -21.33 -28.51 8.05
C SER A 124 -21.93 -29.85 7.62
N GLY A 125 -23.25 -30.00 7.58
CA GLY A 125 -23.97 -31.21 7.12
C GLY A 125 -23.69 -31.66 5.67
N GLY A 126 -22.67 -31.09 5.01
CA GLY A 126 -22.08 -31.54 3.74
C GLY A 126 -20.54 -31.68 3.80
N GLY A 127 -19.92 -31.80 4.98
CA GLY A 127 -18.49 -32.05 5.15
C GLY A 127 -17.57 -30.84 4.95
N THR A 128 -18.09 -29.63 4.71
CA THR A 128 -17.26 -28.44 4.48
C THR A 128 -16.81 -27.84 5.83
N PRO A 129 -15.51 -27.71 6.09
CA PRO A 129 -15.00 -27.11 7.32
C PRO A 129 -15.35 -25.62 7.42
N ARG A 130 -15.98 -25.19 8.51
CA ARG A 130 -16.25 -23.77 8.81
C ARG A 130 -15.00 -23.11 9.40
N VAL A 131 -13.92 -23.10 8.63
CA VAL A 131 -12.61 -22.60 9.06
C VAL A 131 -12.36 -21.21 8.46
N PHE A 132 -12.06 -20.24 9.30
CA PHE A 132 -11.53 -18.94 8.93
C PHE A 132 -10.03 -18.97 9.19
N ALA A 133 -9.23 -18.62 8.19
CA ALA A 133 -7.79 -18.45 8.41
C ALA A 133 -7.48 -16.98 8.67
N LEU A 134 -6.79 -16.69 9.77
CA LEU A 134 -6.20 -15.40 10.05
C LEU A 134 -4.69 -15.56 9.99
N GLY A 135 -4.01 -14.75 9.20
CA GLY A 135 -2.56 -14.74 9.18
C GLY A 135 -2.01 -13.34 9.37
N HIS A 136 -0.89 -13.23 10.07
CA HIS A 136 -0.14 -11.98 10.21
C HIS A 136 1.12 -12.01 9.36
N SER A 137 1.38 -10.96 8.58
CA SER A 137 2.58 -10.80 7.75
C SER A 137 2.78 -12.04 6.86
N VAL A 138 3.96 -12.69 6.91
CA VAL A 138 4.23 -13.93 6.16
C VAL A 138 3.24 -15.06 6.46
N GLY A 139 2.66 -15.14 7.67
CA GLY A 139 1.67 -16.15 8.01
C GLY A 139 0.43 -16.05 7.14
N ALA A 140 0.00 -14.82 6.80
CA ALA A 140 -1.13 -14.61 5.89
C ALA A 140 -0.79 -15.04 4.46
N PHE A 141 0.43 -14.74 4.02
CA PHE A 141 0.93 -15.16 2.70
C PHE A 141 0.91 -16.69 2.58
N LEU A 142 1.44 -17.41 3.57
CA LEU A 142 1.56 -18.86 3.55
C LEU A 142 0.22 -19.60 3.68
N MET A 143 -0.78 -18.99 4.32
CA MET A 143 -2.13 -19.55 4.40
C MET A 143 -2.92 -19.48 3.08
N THR A 144 -2.46 -18.70 2.09
CA THR A 144 -3.20 -18.45 0.84
C THR A 144 -3.64 -19.74 0.11
N PRO A 145 -2.76 -20.75 -0.12
CA PRO A 145 -3.16 -21.99 -0.81
C PRO A 145 -4.14 -22.82 0.01
N VAL A 146 -3.93 -22.91 1.33
CA VAL A 146 -4.82 -23.65 2.24
C VAL A 146 -6.21 -23.02 2.25
N VAL A 147 -6.30 -21.69 2.25
CA VAL A 147 -7.60 -21.01 2.24
C VAL A 147 -8.34 -21.23 0.94
N ARG A 148 -7.64 -21.13 -0.20
CA ARG A 148 -8.22 -21.37 -1.52
C ARG A 148 -8.98 -22.70 -1.55
N GLU A 149 -8.38 -23.74 -0.98
CA GLU A 149 -8.87 -25.12 -1.05
C GLU A 149 -9.82 -25.49 0.10
N SER A 150 -9.54 -25.04 1.33
CA SER A 150 -10.09 -25.68 2.53
C SER A 150 -10.70 -24.74 3.56
N CYS A 151 -10.58 -23.41 3.41
CA CYS A 151 -11.17 -22.45 4.35
C CYS A 151 -12.33 -21.67 3.73
N LEU A 152 -13.21 -21.15 4.59
CA LEU A 152 -14.33 -20.31 4.23
C LEU A 152 -13.86 -18.91 3.79
N ALA A 153 -12.89 -18.33 4.51
CA ALA A 153 -12.35 -17.01 4.22
C ALA A 153 -10.92 -16.82 4.75
N LEU A 154 -10.25 -15.79 4.23
CA LEU A 154 -8.92 -15.33 4.65
C LEU A 154 -9.04 -13.98 5.38
N ILE A 155 -8.28 -13.81 6.46
CA ILE A 155 -8.07 -12.55 7.15
C ILE A 155 -6.56 -12.29 7.14
N GLN A 156 -6.14 -11.20 6.52
CA GLN A 156 -4.75 -10.80 6.39
C GLN A 156 -4.47 -9.61 7.29
N LEU A 157 -3.54 -9.76 8.23
CA LEU A 157 -3.03 -8.65 9.05
C LEU A 157 -1.64 -8.27 8.57
N GLY A 158 -1.42 -7.00 8.22
CA GLY A 158 -0.10 -6.49 7.85
C GLY A 158 0.60 -7.32 6.76
N ALA A 159 -0.13 -7.79 5.75
CA ALA A 159 0.44 -8.71 4.75
C ALA A 159 0.27 -8.21 3.33
N TRP A 160 1.20 -8.59 2.47
CA TRP A 160 1.15 -8.31 1.04
C TRP A 160 0.30 -9.38 0.38
N HIS A 161 -0.48 -9.00 -0.63
CA HIS A 161 -1.07 -10.01 -1.49
C HIS A 161 -0.01 -10.50 -2.49
N ASN A 162 0.11 -11.81 -2.65
CA ASN A 162 1.00 -12.35 -3.67
C ASN A 162 0.38 -12.17 -5.06
N PHE A 163 0.76 -11.10 -5.75
CA PHE A 163 0.29 -10.80 -7.10
C PHE A 163 0.78 -11.80 -8.16
N GLU A 164 1.76 -12.66 -7.84
CA GLU A 164 2.31 -13.60 -8.83
C GLU A 164 1.34 -14.73 -9.18
N GLU A 165 0.46 -15.16 -8.26
CA GLU A 165 -0.44 -16.29 -8.49
C GLU A 165 -1.88 -15.86 -8.82
N THR A 166 -2.41 -14.83 -8.15
CA THR A 166 -3.79 -14.32 -8.37
C THR A 166 -3.89 -12.89 -7.84
N SER A 167 -4.58 -12.00 -8.55
CA SER A 167 -4.93 -10.70 -7.97
C SER A 167 -5.91 -10.87 -6.80
N LEU A 168 -5.97 -9.89 -5.90
CA LEU A 168 -6.90 -9.93 -4.76
C LEU A 168 -8.36 -10.03 -5.21
N GLN A 169 -8.67 -9.42 -6.36
CA GLN A 169 -9.96 -9.51 -7.06
C GLN A 169 -10.28 -10.93 -7.53
N GLN A 170 -9.27 -11.66 -8.01
CA GLN A 170 -9.42 -13.02 -8.52
C GLN A 170 -9.36 -14.10 -7.44
N PHE A 171 -8.94 -13.76 -6.21
CA PHE A 171 -8.84 -14.73 -5.14
C PHE A 171 -10.24 -15.27 -4.78
N PRO A 172 -10.48 -16.60 -4.81
CA PRO A 172 -11.84 -17.15 -4.88
C PRO A 172 -12.60 -17.16 -3.54
N ARG A 173 -11.93 -16.83 -2.44
CA ARG A 173 -12.55 -16.79 -1.10
C ARG A 173 -12.70 -15.35 -0.63
N PRO A 174 -13.70 -15.04 0.20
CA PRO A 174 -13.73 -13.78 0.92
C PRO A 174 -12.39 -13.48 1.62
N THR A 175 -11.97 -12.22 1.62
CA THR A 175 -10.68 -11.79 2.15
C THR A 175 -10.80 -10.44 2.84
N LEU A 176 -10.63 -10.41 4.16
CA LEU A 176 -10.45 -9.16 4.90
C LEU A 176 -8.95 -8.86 4.97
N THR A 177 -8.53 -7.71 4.44
CA THR A 177 -7.15 -7.23 4.57
C THR A 177 -7.14 -6.04 5.53
N ILE A 178 -6.38 -6.14 6.62
CA ILE A 178 -6.19 -5.08 7.60
C ILE A 178 -4.69 -4.72 7.64
N ILE A 179 -4.37 -3.45 7.44
CA ILE A 179 -3.00 -2.94 7.49
C ILE A 179 -2.92 -1.63 8.25
N GLY A 180 -1.74 -1.29 8.74
CA GLY A 180 -1.52 -0.08 9.50
C GLY A 180 -1.18 1.11 8.62
N SER A 181 -1.70 2.30 8.91
CA SER A 181 -1.24 3.54 8.25
C SER A 181 0.23 3.87 8.52
N ARG A 182 0.81 3.22 9.54
CA ARG A 182 2.21 3.32 9.95
C ARG A 182 2.95 1.99 9.80
N ASP A 183 2.36 1.05 9.07
CA ASP A 183 2.99 -0.24 8.74
C ASP A 183 4.10 -0.02 7.72
N GLY A 184 5.35 -0.14 8.18
CA GLY A 184 6.50 0.05 7.30
C GLY A 184 6.90 -1.19 6.51
N GLN A 185 6.45 -2.38 6.94
CA GLN A 185 6.76 -3.66 6.31
C GLN A 185 5.73 -4.01 5.23
N ALA A 186 4.46 -3.66 5.42
CA ALA A 186 3.33 -3.81 4.49
C ALA A 186 2.60 -2.48 4.29
N PRO A 187 3.27 -1.48 3.69
CA PRO A 187 2.74 -0.14 3.64
C PRO A 187 1.50 -0.06 2.73
N PRO A 188 0.48 0.73 3.12
CA PRO A 188 -0.76 0.82 2.36
C PRO A 188 -0.60 1.18 0.89
N ILE A 189 0.38 2.01 0.59
CA ILE A 189 0.67 2.44 -0.77
C ILE A 189 1.13 1.29 -1.67
N SER A 190 1.82 0.28 -1.13
CA SER A 190 2.19 -0.92 -1.89
C SER A 190 1.00 -1.79 -2.27
N MET A 191 -0.12 -1.64 -1.56
CA MET A 191 -1.38 -2.33 -1.85
C MET A 191 -2.35 -1.47 -2.67
N ALA A 192 -2.06 -0.18 -2.88
CA ALA A 192 -3.00 0.78 -3.44
C ALA A 192 -3.50 0.38 -4.83
N LEU A 193 -2.66 -0.18 -5.70
CA LEU A 193 -3.07 -0.63 -7.02
C LEU A 193 -4.05 -1.80 -6.96
N ALA A 194 -3.76 -2.80 -6.12
CA ALA A 194 -4.66 -3.95 -5.91
C ALA A 194 -6.01 -3.53 -5.35
N VAL A 195 -6.02 -2.54 -4.46
CA VAL A 195 -7.25 -1.98 -3.90
C VAL A 195 -8.00 -1.20 -4.98
N LYS A 196 -7.32 -0.42 -5.82
CA LYS A 196 -7.96 0.27 -6.94
C LYS A 196 -8.69 -0.70 -7.88
N GLU A 197 -8.11 -1.86 -8.15
CA GLU A 197 -8.73 -2.93 -8.95
C GLU A 197 -9.97 -3.54 -8.28
N LEU A 198 -9.99 -3.64 -6.95
CA LEU A 198 -11.15 -4.14 -6.20
C LEU A 198 -12.36 -3.19 -6.23
N TYR A 199 -12.09 -1.89 -6.34
CA TYR A 199 -13.09 -0.84 -6.18
C TYR A 199 -13.14 0.10 -7.41
N PRO A 200 -13.34 -0.44 -8.63
CA PRO A 200 -13.35 0.38 -9.83
C PRO A 200 -14.47 1.42 -9.77
N GLY A 201 -14.15 2.68 -10.03
CA GLY A 201 -15.13 3.77 -10.07
C GLY A 201 -15.66 4.28 -8.73
N THR A 202 -15.13 3.79 -7.60
CA THR A 202 -15.59 4.23 -6.27
C THR A 202 -15.10 5.62 -5.84
N SER A 203 -14.17 6.23 -6.58
CA SER A 203 -13.61 7.55 -6.28
C SER A 203 -14.65 8.68 -6.15
N GLY A 204 -15.90 8.47 -6.58
CA GLY A 204 -17.02 9.38 -6.34
C GLY A 204 -18.31 8.73 -5.81
N ALA A 205 -18.43 7.39 -5.76
CA ALA A 205 -19.68 6.73 -5.44
C ALA A 205 -19.93 6.51 -3.92
N LEU A 206 -18.86 6.42 -3.12
CA LEU A 206 -18.96 6.14 -1.68
C LEU A 206 -18.99 7.40 -0.80
N SER A 207 -18.63 8.56 -1.34
CA SER A 207 -18.63 9.84 -0.61
C SER A 207 -20.04 10.43 -0.42
N GLY A 208 -21.09 9.81 -0.97
CA GLY A 208 -22.46 10.31 -0.87
C GLY A 208 -22.74 11.59 -1.67
N ASP A 209 -21.73 12.12 -2.38
CA ASP A 209 -21.85 13.31 -3.21
C ASP A 209 -22.49 12.95 -4.56
N SER A 210 -23.83 12.88 -4.58
CA SER A 210 -24.63 12.53 -5.77
C SER A 210 -24.71 13.64 -6.83
N SER A 211 -23.80 14.62 -6.83
CA SER A 211 -23.94 15.87 -7.60
C SER A 211 -23.24 15.87 -8.98
N GLY A 212 -22.47 14.84 -9.34
CA GLY A 212 -21.64 14.86 -10.56
C GLY A 212 -21.90 13.73 -11.56
N GLY A 213 -22.59 14.04 -12.67
CA GLY A 213 -22.36 13.41 -13.98
C GLY A 213 -22.91 11.99 -14.21
N SER A 214 -24.08 11.93 -14.85
CA SER A 214 -24.71 10.72 -15.39
C SER A 214 -23.84 10.04 -16.46
N SER A 215 -22.93 9.15 -16.06
CA SER A 215 -22.30 8.20 -16.98
C SER A 215 -23.27 7.07 -17.31
N VAL A 216 -23.62 6.95 -18.60
CA VAL A 216 -24.59 6.00 -19.14
C VAL A 216 -24.03 4.58 -19.03
N VAL A 217 -24.39 3.86 -17.97
CA VAL A 217 -24.17 2.41 -17.85
C VAL A 217 -25.29 1.70 -18.63
N ALA A 218 -24.90 0.76 -19.50
CA ALA A 218 -25.83 -0.03 -20.31
C ALA A 218 -26.92 -0.70 -19.45
N PRO A 219 -28.18 -0.78 -19.94
CA PRO A 219 -29.33 -1.24 -19.18
C PRO A 219 -29.29 -2.76 -18.99
N GLY A 220 -28.63 -3.19 -17.92
CA GLY A 220 -28.58 -4.56 -17.44
C GLY A 220 -27.44 -4.73 -16.44
N SER A 221 -27.51 -4.28 -15.19
CA SER A 221 -28.63 -3.81 -14.38
C SER A 221 -28.12 -2.70 -13.45
N ALA A 222 -28.89 -1.64 -13.23
CA ALA A 222 -28.53 -0.60 -12.26
C ALA A 222 -28.23 -1.19 -10.86
N THR A 223 -28.88 -2.32 -10.54
CA THR A 223 -28.65 -3.12 -9.34
C THR A 223 -27.25 -3.72 -9.28
N ALA A 224 -26.70 -4.26 -10.37
CA ALA A 224 -25.34 -4.82 -10.38
C ALA A 224 -24.27 -3.72 -10.25
N ALA A 225 -24.49 -2.56 -10.88
CA ALA A 225 -23.58 -1.42 -10.74
C ALA A 225 -23.58 -0.84 -9.31
N ALA A 226 -24.75 -0.76 -8.67
CA ALA A 226 -24.88 -0.28 -7.30
C ALA A 226 -24.40 -1.31 -6.25
N LEU A 227 -24.66 -2.61 -6.48
CA LEU A 227 -24.24 -3.68 -5.57
C LEU A 227 -22.77 -4.04 -5.72
N GLY A 228 -22.13 -3.81 -6.88
CA GLY A 228 -20.74 -4.17 -7.14
C GLY A 228 -19.79 -3.68 -6.04
N PRO A 229 -19.72 -2.37 -5.75
CA PRO A 229 -18.90 -1.84 -4.66
C PRO A 229 -19.27 -2.40 -3.28
N LEU A 230 -20.56 -2.55 -3.00
CA LEU A 230 -21.04 -3.10 -1.72
C LEU A 230 -20.64 -4.57 -1.54
N LEU A 231 -20.68 -5.36 -2.61
CA LEU A 231 -20.22 -6.74 -2.64
C LEU A 231 -18.71 -6.79 -2.45
N SER A 232 -17.94 -5.89 -3.08
CA SER A 232 -16.49 -5.76 -2.82
C SER A 232 -16.19 -5.44 -1.36
N ILE A 233 -16.95 -4.55 -0.71
CA ILE A 233 -16.78 -4.24 0.73
C ILE A 233 -17.04 -5.47 1.61
N VAL A 234 -18.02 -6.29 1.28
CA VAL A 234 -18.35 -7.49 2.07
C VAL A 234 -17.38 -8.63 1.80
N GLN A 235 -17.04 -8.86 0.54
CA GLN A 235 -16.22 -9.99 0.11
C GLN A 235 -14.73 -9.72 0.28
N LYS A 236 -14.28 -8.50 -0.01
CA LYS A 236 -12.87 -8.10 -0.08
C LYS A 236 -12.58 -6.80 0.70
N PRO A 237 -13.07 -6.64 1.95
CA PRO A 237 -12.82 -5.41 2.69
C PRO A 237 -11.32 -5.17 2.83
N PHE A 238 -10.88 -3.97 2.45
CA PHE A 238 -9.53 -3.50 2.67
C PHE A 238 -9.58 -2.34 3.66
N VAL A 239 -8.96 -2.54 4.82
CA VAL A 239 -9.00 -1.62 5.95
C VAL A 239 -7.60 -1.17 6.32
N ILE A 240 -7.39 0.13 6.35
CA ILE A 240 -6.24 0.78 6.94
C ILE A 240 -6.65 1.24 8.34
N ILE A 241 -5.88 0.89 9.36
CA ILE A 241 -6.09 1.40 10.72
C ILE A 241 -5.18 2.62 10.95
N LYS A 242 -5.81 3.77 11.26
CA LYS A 242 -5.11 5.01 11.63
C LYS A 242 -4.19 4.75 12.83
N GLY A 243 -2.94 5.19 12.74
CA GLY A 243 -1.93 5.07 13.80
C GLY A 243 -1.33 3.68 14.04
N MET A 244 -1.88 2.63 13.43
CA MET A 244 -1.39 1.27 13.59
C MET A 244 -0.08 1.03 12.82
N ASN A 245 0.89 0.35 13.43
CA ASN A 245 2.08 -0.17 12.76
C ASN A 245 1.98 -1.68 12.45
N HIS A 246 3.03 -2.28 11.90
CA HIS A 246 3.00 -3.70 11.53
C HIS A 246 2.81 -4.62 12.73
N ALA A 247 3.57 -4.37 13.81
CA ALA A 247 3.69 -5.31 14.91
C ALA A 247 2.46 -5.40 15.84
N GLN A 248 1.56 -4.42 15.81
CA GLN A 248 0.41 -4.35 16.74
C GLN A 248 -0.62 -5.47 16.57
N GLY A 249 -0.65 -6.14 15.42
CA GLY A 249 -1.40 -7.39 15.24
C GLY A 249 -0.77 -8.61 15.94
N GLY A 250 0.50 -8.52 16.34
CA GLY A 250 1.27 -9.57 17.01
C GLY A 250 1.77 -9.12 18.37
N ASN A 251 3.09 -9.08 18.57
CA ASN A 251 3.72 -8.74 19.85
C ASN A 251 3.74 -7.24 20.19
N GLY A 252 3.40 -6.35 19.25
CA GLY A 252 3.47 -4.90 19.43
C GLY A 252 4.87 -4.31 19.40
N VAL A 253 5.92 -5.11 19.15
CA VAL A 253 7.31 -4.65 19.15
C VAL A 253 7.68 -4.12 17.76
N VAL A 254 7.89 -2.81 17.67
CA VAL A 254 8.26 -2.11 16.43
C VAL A 254 9.57 -2.67 15.87
N ASN A 255 9.59 -3.02 14.58
CA ASN A 255 10.81 -3.43 13.89
C ASN A 255 11.33 -2.32 12.98
N ARG A 256 12.09 -1.39 13.58
CA ARG A 256 12.66 -0.22 12.86
C ARG A 256 13.61 -0.61 11.74
N GLU A 257 14.38 -1.69 11.90
CA GLU A 257 15.32 -2.19 10.88
C GLU A 257 14.61 -2.65 9.62
N ARG A 258 13.37 -3.12 9.74
CA ARG A 258 12.50 -3.47 8.60
C ARG A 258 11.61 -2.32 8.14
N GLY A 259 11.90 -1.10 8.60
CA GLY A 259 11.22 0.13 8.23
C GLY A 259 9.91 0.37 8.97
N ASP A 260 9.55 -0.43 9.97
CA ASP A 260 8.31 -0.24 10.74
C ASP A 260 8.37 1.03 11.59
N LEU A 261 7.24 1.73 11.68
CA LEU A 261 7.17 3.02 12.34
C LEU A 261 6.63 2.87 13.77
N GLU A 262 7.00 3.80 14.64
CA GLU A 262 6.37 3.90 15.96
C GLU A 262 4.87 4.08 15.81
N ALA A 263 4.06 3.27 16.48
CA ALA A 263 2.62 3.43 16.49
C ALA A 263 2.21 4.74 17.17
N SER A 264 1.11 5.34 16.73
CA SER A 264 0.55 6.53 17.38
C SER A 264 -0.67 6.22 18.25
N ARG A 265 -1.01 4.93 18.40
CA ARG A 265 -2.11 4.44 19.24
C ARG A 265 -1.63 3.30 20.12
N PRO A 266 -2.18 3.13 21.33
CA PRO A 266 -1.92 1.98 22.18
C PRO A 266 -2.23 0.66 21.47
N VAL A 267 -1.46 -0.39 21.76
CA VAL A 267 -1.62 -1.70 21.10
C VAL A 267 -2.95 -2.37 21.48
N GLU A 268 -3.44 -2.14 22.68
CA GLU A 268 -4.72 -2.67 23.18
C GLU A 268 -5.90 -2.11 22.36
N GLU A 269 -5.93 -0.79 22.18
CA GLU A 269 -6.99 -0.10 21.41
C GLU A 269 -7.01 -0.59 19.94
N VAL A 270 -5.83 -0.75 19.34
CA VAL A 270 -5.71 -1.28 17.98
C VAL A 270 -6.18 -2.73 17.90
N ARG A 271 -5.83 -3.58 18.87
CA ARG A 271 -6.29 -4.98 18.92
C ARG A 271 -7.80 -5.08 19.11
N GLU A 272 -8.41 -4.20 19.91
CA GLU A 272 -9.87 -4.12 20.06
C GLU A 272 -10.55 -3.76 18.73
N GLU A 273 -10.00 -2.82 17.97
CA GLU A 273 -10.50 -2.47 16.65
C GLU A 273 -10.35 -3.61 15.64
N ILE A 274 -9.18 -4.27 15.59
CA ILE A 274 -8.97 -5.48 14.78
C ILE A 274 -9.99 -6.56 15.20
N GLY A 275 -10.18 -6.75 16.50
CA GLY A 275 -11.14 -7.71 17.05
C GLY A 275 -12.56 -7.49 16.55
N ARG A 276 -13.02 -6.24 16.55
CA ARG A 276 -14.34 -5.86 16.02
C ARG A 276 -14.45 -6.08 14.52
N LEU A 277 -13.44 -5.71 13.74
CA LEU A 277 -13.42 -5.92 12.27
C LEU A 277 -13.43 -7.40 11.90
N VAL A 278 -12.60 -8.20 12.58
CA VAL A 278 -12.54 -9.66 12.38
C VAL A 278 -13.85 -10.31 12.77
N SER A 279 -14.42 -9.93 13.92
CA SER A 279 -15.71 -10.46 14.35
C SER A 279 -16.83 -10.11 13.36
N ALA A 280 -16.92 -8.85 12.94
CA ALA A 280 -17.90 -8.40 11.95
C ALA A 280 -17.79 -9.21 10.65
N PHE A 281 -16.57 -9.43 10.16
CA PHE A 281 -16.33 -10.21 8.95
C PHE A 281 -16.72 -11.69 9.12
N ILE A 282 -16.32 -12.33 10.21
CA ILE A 282 -16.73 -13.72 10.51
C ILE A 282 -18.25 -13.83 10.57
N LEU A 283 -18.90 -12.94 11.31
CA LEU A 283 -20.35 -12.93 11.49
C LEU A 283 -21.07 -12.84 10.15
N LEU A 284 -20.67 -11.89 9.32
CA LEU A 284 -21.18 -11.69 7.98
C LEU A 284 -21.07 -13.00 7.15
N HIS A 285 -19.88 -13.60 7.09
CA HIS A 285 -19.62 -14.79 6.25
C HIS A 285 -20.16 -16.10 6.84
N LEU A 286 -20.53 -16.13 8.12
CA LEU A 286 -21.29 -17.23 8.69
C LEU A 286 -22.78 -17.18 8.31
N HIS A 287 -23.30 -16.01 7.95
CA HIS A 287 -24.70 -15.77 7.57
C HIS A 287 -24.94 -15.81 6.05
N SER A 288 -23.88 -15.89 5.25
CA SER A 288 -23.97 -15.88 3.79
C SER A 288 -24.75 -17.05 3.21
N ASP A 289 -24.89 -18.14 3.96
CA ASP A 289 -25.70 -19.31 3.57
C ASP A 289 -27.17 -18.92 3.30
N ASN A 290 -27.65 -17.83 3.89
CA ASN A 290 -28.98 -17.25 3.67
C ASN A 290 -29.00 -16.12 2.62
N GLY A 291 -27.86 -15.85 1.97
CA GLY A 291 -27.67 -14.79 0.98
C GLY A 291 -27.41 -13.41 1.59
N TRP A 292 -26.49 -12.65 0.98
CA TRP A 292 -26.16 -11.27 1.38
C TRP A 292 -27.20 -10.24 0.97
N ALA A 293 -27.96 -10.55 -0.08
CA ALA A 293 -28.83 -9.59 -0.75
C ALA A 293 -29.86 -8.94 0.21
N PRO A 294 -30.54 -9.68 1.12
CA PRO A 294 -31.48 -9.06 2.04
C PRO A 294 -30.82 -8.03 2.97
N LEU A 295 -29.62 -8.33 3.50
CA LEU A 295 -28.86 -7.42 4.36
C LEU A 295 -28.39 -6.17 3.60
N LEU A 296 -27.93 -6.35 2.35
CA LEU A 296 -27.46 -5.25 1.52
C LEU A 296 -28.59 -4.32 1.08
N LEU A 297 -29.77 -4.88 0.80
CA LEU A 297 -30.95 -4.12 0.34
C LEU A 297 -31.69 -3.42 1.49
N ALA A 298 -31.74 -4.02 2.68
CA ALA A 298 -32.42 -3.44 3.84
C ALA A 298 -31.74 -2.16 4.38
N GLY A 299 -30.47 -1.94 4.08
CA GLY A 299 -29.73 -0.75 4.50
C GLY A 299 -30.02 0.52 3.68
N GLY A 300 -30.81 0.45 2.59
CA GLY A 300 -31.06 1.57 1.69
C GLY A 300 -32.36 2.36 1.96
N SER A 301 -33.26 1.84 2.79
CA SER A 301 -34.55 2.49 3.07
C SER A 301 -34.47 3.41 4.29
N SER A 302 -33.99 4.63 4.08
CA SER A 302 -34.44 5.88 4.73
C SER A 302 -34.94 5.83 6.19
N GLU A 303 -34.07 5.48 7.16
CA GLU A 303 -34.29 5.84 8.58
C GLU A 303 -33.82 7.29 8.88
N GLU A 304 -33.12 7.96 7.95
CA GLU A 304 -32.61 9.34 8.14
C GLU A 304 -33.65 10.45 7.88
N GLY A 305 -34.94 10.11 7.77
CA GLY A 305 -36.01 11.06 7.42
C GLY A 305 -36.55 11.94 8.56
N GLY A 306 -35.95 11.93 9.75
CA GLY A 306 -36.55 12.59 10.92
C GLY A 306 -35.54 13.17 11.90
N GLU A 307 -34.95 14.32 11.57
CA GLU A 307 -34.80 15.49 12.45
C GLU A 307 -33.91 16.54 11.77
N GLY A 308 -34.56 17.50 11.12
CA GLY A 308 -33.92 18.71 10.63
C GLY A 308 -33.52 19.61 11.81
N GLY A 309 -32.29 19.45 12.30
CA GLY A 309 -31.63 20.39 13.21
C GLY A 309 -30.38 20.95 12.55
N SER A 310 -30.49 22.15 11.96
CA SER A 310 -29.36 22.87 11.39
C SER A 310 -28.40 23.33 12.50
N GLY A 311 -27.16 22.84 12.51
CA GLY A 311 -26.13 23.39 13.39
C GLY A 311 -24.74 22.76 13.22
N GLY A 312 -23.81 23.55 12.68
CA GLY A 312 -22.38 23.52 13.04
C GLY A 312 -21.51 22.44 12.41
N VAL A 313 -20.78 22.81 11.36
CA VAL A 313 -19.58 22.09 10.91
C VAL A 313 -18.44 22.42 11.88
N GLY A 314 -17.94 21.44 12.62
CA GLY A 314 -16.69 21.53 13.37
C GLY A 314 -16.60 20.60 14.57
N GLY A 315 -15.97 19.44 14.40
CA GLY A 315 -15.57 18.58 15.52
C GLY A 315 -15.31 17.13 15.12
N GLU A 316 -14.05 16.77 14.88
CA GLU A 316 -13.58 15.37 14.96
C GLU A 316 -13.65 14.92 16.43
N GLU A 317 -14.82 14.48 16.90
CA GLU A 317 -14.89 13.60 18.05
C GLU A 317 -14.80 12.16 17.56
N GLY A 318 -13.75 11.46 18.01
CA GLY A 318 -13.57 10.04 17.74
C GLY A 318 -14.83 9.27 18.07
N VAL A 319 -15.20 8.33 17.20
CA VAL A 319 -16.30 7.38 17.37
C VAL A 319 -15.99 6.46 18.57
N ARG A 320 -16.07 7.01 19.78
CA ARG A 320 -16.28 6.29 21.01
C ARG A 320 -17.79 6.17 21.13
N GLY A 321 -18.33 5.12 20.51
CA GLY A 321 -19.70 4.70 20.78
C GLY A 321 -19.83 4.45 22.28
N GLY A 322 -20.46 5.40 22.98
CA GLY A 322 -20.80 5.25 24.39
C GLY A 322 -21.75 4.07 24.52
N VAL A 323 -21.25 2.98 25.09
CA VAL A 323 -22.07 1.85 25.55
C VAL A 323 -22.76 2.33 26.85
N GLY A 324 -23.81 3.14 26.71
CA GLY A 324 -24.53 3.74 27.83
C GLY A 324 -26.04 3.52 27.68
N GLY A 325 -26.55 2.47 28.33
CA GLY A 325 -27.98 2.15 28.41
C GLY A 325 -28.17 0.72 28.93
N GLU A 326 -28.55 0.57 30.19
CA GLU A 326 -28.51 -0.66 30.99
C GLU A 326 -29.58 -1.73 30.65
N ASP A 327 -30.41 -1.53 29.63
CA ASP A 327 -31.33 -2.57 29.15
C ASP A 327 -30.67 -3.36 28.01
N GLY A 328 -29.68 -4.17 28.38
CA GLY A 328 -28.81 -4.96 27.50
C GLY A 328 -29.51 -6.12 26.79
N GLY A 329 -30.56 -5.84 26.01
CA GLY A 329 -31.15 -6.80 25.10
C GLY A 329 -30.09 -7.27 24.09
N GLU A 330 -29.73 -8.55 24.15
CA GLU A 330 -28.78 -9.15 23.22
C GLU A 330 -29.26 -8.92 21.78
N LEU A 331 -28.42 -8.26 20.96
CA LEU A 331 -28.74 -8.05 19.55
C LEU A 331 -28.99 -9.40 18.89
N SER A 332 -30.09 -9.50 18.14
CA SER A 332 -30.30 -10.65 17.26
C SER A 332 -29.12 -10.79 16.30
N GLU A 333 -28.84 -12.01 15.82
CA GLU A 333 -27.71 -12.21 14.90
C GLU A 333 -27.84 -11.36 13.62
N ALA A 334 -29.07 -11.09 13.17
CA ALA A 334 -29.35 -10.16 12.08
C ALA A 334 -28.99 -8.71 12.43
N GLY A 335 -29.29 -8.26 13.66
CA GLY A 335 -28.89 -6.95 14.17
C GLY A 335 -27.37 -6.82 14.25
N ALA A 336 -26.70 -7.84 14.79
CA ALA A 336 -25.24 -7.88 14.83
C ALA A 336 -24.61 -7.87 13.42
N CYS A 337 -25.21 -8.57 12.45
CA CYS A 337 -24.79 -8.53 11.05
C CYS A 337 -24.90 -7.11 10.45
N LYS A 338 -26.00 -6.40 10.71
CA LYS A 338 -26.22 -5.01 10.25
C LYS A 338 -25.14 -4.08 10.82
N GLU A 339 -24.86 -4.18 12.12
CA GLU A 339 -23.81 -3.39 12.77
C GLU A 339 -22.40 -3.76 12.27
N GLY A 340 -22.13 -5.05 12.06
CA GLY A 340 -20.87 -5.51 11.47
C GLY A 340 -20.64 -4.97 10.05
N LEU A 341 -21.69 -4.95 9.22
CA LEU A 341 -21.64 -4.36 7.88
C LEU A 341 -21.40 -2.85 7.94
N LYS A 342 -22.07 -2.14 8.86
CA LYS A 342 -21.87 -0.70 9.07
C LYS A 342 -20.43 -0.40 9.48
N LEU A 343 -19.87 -1.19 10.41
CA LEU A 343 -18.48 -1.08 10.85
C LEU A 343 -17.51 -1.26 9.68
N LEU A 344 -17.65 -2.34 8.89
CA LEU A 344 -16.77 -2.58 7.74
C LEU A 344 -16.89 -1.50 6.68
N ARG A 345 -18.11 -1.01 6.39
CA ARG A 345 -18.33 0.09 5.44
C ARG A 345 -17.61 1.37 5.89
N GLY A 346 -17.73 1.75 7.16
CA GLY A 346 -17.04 2.91 7.70
C GLY A 346 -15.52 2.78 7.61
N ALA A 347 -14.99 1.61 7.98
CA ALA A 347 -13.55 1.35 7.95
C ALA A 347 -12.98 1.32 6.53
N VAL A 348 -13.68 0.69 5.58
CA VAL A 348 -13.30 0.71 4.16
C VAL A 348 -13.42 2.12 3.59
N GLY A 349 -14.49 2.85 3.90
CA GLY A 349 -14.70 4.23 3.45
C GLY A 349 -13.50 5.13 3.80
N TRP A 350 -13.05 5.09 5.06
CA TRP A 350 -11.85 5.83 5.48
C TRP A 350 -10.58 5.39 4.72
N SER A 351 -10.45 4.09 4.46
CA SER A 351 -9.29 3.54 3.75
C SER A 351 -9.23 4.00 2.29
N LEU A 352 -10.39 4.09 1.64
CA LEU A 352 -10.51 4.60 0.27
C LEU A 352 -10.23 6.10 0.24
N ASP A 353 -10.75 6.87 1.19
CA ASP A 353 -10.44 8.30 1.33
C ASP A 353 -8.94 8.56 1.51
N TYR A 354 -8.28 7.75 2.36
CA TYR A 354 -6.84 7.83 2.56
C TYR A 354 -6.01 7.56 1.28
N LEU A 355 -6.45 6.64 0.42
CA LEU A 355 -5.74 6.25 -0.81
C LEU A 355 -6.15 7.03 -2.06
N GLN A 356 -7.34 7.64 -2.07
CA GLN A 356 -7.91 8.31 -3.24
C GLN A 356 -7.00 9.39 -3.83
N PRO A 357 -6.32 10.25 -3.03
CA PRO A 357 -5.40 11.22 -3.60
C PRO A 357 -4.22 10.61 -4.35
N PHE A 358 -3.68 9.50 -3.86
CA PHE A 358 -2.59 8.79 -4.52
C PHE A 358 -3.06 8.19 -5.86
N TRP A 359 -4.26 7.62 -5.92
CA TRP A 359 -4.83 7.13 -7.17
C TRP A 359 -5.06 8.23 -8.18
N LYS A 360 -5.52 9.40 -7.72
CA LYS A 360 -5.71 10.59 -8.56
C LYS A 360 -4.38 11.05 -9.15
N ALA A 361 -3.31 11.10 -8.36
CA ALA A 361 -1.98 11.44 -8.86
C ALA A 361 -1.50 10.44 -9.94
N MET A 362 -1.69 9.13 -9.72
CA MET A 362 -1.35 8.12 -10.71
C MET A 362 -2.18 8.23 -12.00
N ASP A 363 -3.49 8.51 -11.90
CA ASP A 363 -4.34 8.70 -13.09
C ASP A 363 -3.94 9.95 -13.85
N MET A 364 -3.68 11.07 -13.15
CA MET A 364 -3.19 12.30 -13.76
C MET A 364 -1.88 12.07 -14.53
N GLU A 365 -0.94 11.33 -13.94
CA GLU A 365 0.34 10.99 -14.60
C GLU A 365 0.17 10.05 -15.80
N ARG A 366 -0.86 9.19 -15.79
CA ARG A 366 -1.13 8.25 -16.89
C ARG A 366 -1.91 8.90 -18.04
N GLU A 367 -2.94 9.68 -17.72
CA GLU A 367 -3.94 10.17 -18.68
C GLU A 367 -3.58 11.54 -19.22
N GLU A 368 -3.01 12.41 -18.39
CA GLU A 368 -2.69 13.79 -18.73
C GLU A 368 -1.27 14.20 -18.30
N PRO A 369 -0.21 13.45 -18.69
CA PRO A 369 1.15 13.73 -18.25
C PRO A 369 1.61 15.16 -18.59
N GLN A 370 1.12 15.73 -19.70
CA GLN A 370 1.42 17.10 -20.09
C GLN A 370 0.77 18.12 -19.16
N HIS A 371 -0.49 17.95 -18.75
CA HIS A 371 -1.12 18.87 -17.80
C HIS A 371 -0.46 18.83 -16.42
N VAL A 372 -0.03 17.64 -15.98
CA VAL A 372 0.74 17.49 -14.74
C VAL A 372 2.06 18.25 -14.85
N LEU A 373 2.80 18.05 -15.95
CA LEU A 373 4.05 18.76 -16.17
C LEU A 373 3.83 20.28 -16.27
N ASP A 374 2.81 20.73 -16.99
CA ASP A 374 2.49 22.15 -17.13
C ASP A 374 2.14 22.79 -15.79
N ALA A 375 1.40 22.07 -14.93
CA ALA A 375 1.10 22.51 -13.58
C ALA A 375 2.37 22.62 -12.72
N ILE A 376 3.26 21.63 -12.79
CA ILE A 376 4.53 21.63 -12.06
C ILE A 376 5.44 22.75 -12.56
N LEU A 377 5.58 22.91 -13.87
CA LEU A 377 6.39 23.96 -14.49
C LEU A 377 5.84 25.35 -14.13
N SER A 378 4.52 25.53 -14.18
CA SER A 378 3.86 26.76 -13.76
C SER A 378 4.12 27.07 -12.28
N GLN A 379 4.03 26.08 -11.39
CA GLN A 379 4.37 26.23 -9.98
C GLN A 379 5.85 26.56 -9.74
N ALA A 380 6.74 26.04 -10.59
CA ALA A 380 8.16 26.39 -10.59
C ALA A 380 8.46 27.75 -11.25
N GLY A 381 7.45 28.51 -11.71
CA GLY A 381 7.61 29.78 -12.41
C GLY A 381 8.12 29.65 -13.85
N VAL A 382 8.14 28.44 -14.40
CA VAL A 382 8.57 28.16 -15.78
C VAL A 382 7.38 28.29 -16.72
N SER A 383 7.40 29.30 -17.59
CA SER A 383 6.35 29.49 -18.59
C SER A 383 6.43 28.43 -19.69
N THR A 384 5.39 27.61 -19.82
CA THR A 384 5.28 26.60 -20.89
C THR A 384 5.09 27.24 -22.27
N ALA A 385 4.56 28.47 -22.34
CA ALA A 385 4.42 29.23 -23.57
C ALA A 385 5.77 29.63 -24.20
N ALA A 386 6.86 29.62 -23.42
CA ALA A 386 8.22 29.89 -23.89
C ALA A 386 8.93 28.64 -24.44
N LEU A 387 8.36 27.44 -24.26
CA LEU A 387 8.91 26.19 -24.76
C LEU A 387 8.40 25.92 -26.19
N PRO A 388 9.30 25.72 -27.18
CA PRO A 388 8.86 25.39 -28.54
C PRO A 388 8.09 24.06 -28.59
N ALA A 389 6.91 24.03 -29.23
CA ALA A 389 6.17 22.79 -29.47
C ALA A 389 6.83 21.95 -30.59
N PRO A 390 6.87 20.59 -30.52
CA PRO A 390 6.50 19.69 -29.44
C PRO A 390 7.77 19.09 -28.79
N ILE A 391 8.37 19.81 -27.86
CA ILE A 391 9.67 19.39 -27.28
C ILE A 391 9.52 18.34 -26.18
N VAL A 392 8.37 18.26 -25.51
CA VAL A 392 8.13 17.26 -24.47
C VAL A 392 7.58 15.97 -25.10
N SER A 393 8.48 15.09 -25.54
CA SER A 393 8.06 13.70 -25.80
C SER A 393 8.01 12.96 -24.47
N HIS A 394 6.82 12.74 -23.94
CA HIS A 394 6.63 11.89 -22.79
C HIS A 394 6.86 10.44 -23.19
N THR A 395 7.96 9.87 -22.71
CA THR A 395 8.02 8.43 -22.55
C THR A 395 8.21 8.17 -21.08
N ILE A 396 7.12 7.85 -20.39
CA ILE A 396 7.19 7.20 -19.07
C ILE A 396 7.75 5.81 -19.36
N PHE A 397 9.08 5.71 -19.40
CA PHE A 397 9.74 4.43 -19.32
C PHE A 397 9.64 3.99 -17.86
N TYR A 398 8.59 3.25 -17.58
CA TYR A 398 8.66 2.24 -16.54
C TYR A 398 9.90 1.37 -16.83
N ASP A 399 10.80 1.17 -15.85
CA ASP A 399 12.10 0.49 -15.99
C ASP A 399 12.04 -0.97 -16.48
N PHE A 400 11.58 -1.17 -17.71
CA PHE A 400 11.48 -2.44 -18.40
C PHE A 400 12.60 -2.63 -19.41
N LEU A 401 13.26 -1.54 -19.83
CA LEU A 401 14.22 -1.59 -20.93
C LEU A 401 15.46 -2.46 -20.63
N PRO A 402 16.06 -2.42 -19.42
CA PRO A 402 17.21 -3.27 -19.12
C PRO A 402 16.89 -4.77 -19.06
N ASP A 403 15.76 -5.16 -18.46
CA ASP A 403 15.35 -6.57 -18.31
C ASP A 403 14.73 -7.15 -19.59
N PHE A 404 14.07 -6.32 -20.40
CA PHE A 404 13.64 -6.68 -21.75
C PHE A 404 14.84 -6.98 -22.66
N ILE A 405 15.90 -6.17 -22.59
CA ILE A 405 17.15 -6.41 -23.33
C ILE A 405 17.85 -7.69 -22.86
N ARG A 406 17.83 -8.00 -21.55
CA ARG A 406 18.42 -9.25 -21.00
C ARG A 406 17.61 -10.50 -21.35
N SER A 407 16.29 -10.42 -21.36
CA SER A 407 15.41 -11.58 -21.56
C SER A 407 15.20 -11.98 -23.03
N LYS A 408 15.58 -11.13 -24.00
CA LYS A 408 15.47 -11.42 -25.44
C LYS A 408 16.74 -11.05 -26.23
N PRO A 409 17.87 -11.74 -26.02
CA PRO A 409 19.12 -11.47 -26.76
C PRO A 409 18.99 -11.64 -28.28
N ALA A 410 18.00 -12.39 -28.77
CA ALA A 410 17.77 -12.63 -30.20
C ALA A 410 17.31 -11.38 -31.00
N LEU A 411 16.82 -10.31 -30.35
CA LEU A 411 16.46 -9.06 -31.03
C LEU A 411 17.68 -8.18 -31.34
N VAL A 412 18.83 -8.48 -30.72
CA VAL A 412 20.12 -7.78 -30.90
C VAL A 412 21.12 -8.74 -31.54
N GLY A 413 20.70 -9.41 -32.63
CA GLY A 413 21.62 -10.17 -33.47
C GLY A 413 22.45 -9.23 -34.38
N PRO A 414 23.69 -9.59 -34.76
CA PRO A 414 24.59 -8.75 -35.57
C PRO A 414 24.10 -8.46 -37.01
N HIS A 415 22.89 -8.90 -37.38
CA HIS A 415 22.33 -8.75 -38.72
C HIS A 415 20.99 -8.01 -38.79
N ASN A 416 20.51 -7.43 -37.69
CA ASN A 416 19.28 -6.64 -37.72
C ASN A 416 19.61 -5.15 -37.90
N ASN A 417 19.41 -4.62 -39.11
CA ASN A 417 19.58 -3.21 -39.47
C ASN A 417 18.46 -2.29 -38.93
N SER A 418 17.72 -2.74 -37.91
CA SER A 418 16.69 -1.92 -37.27
C SER A 418 17.35 -0.82 -36.44
N SER A 419 16.96 0.43 -36.68
CA SER A 419 17.44 1.55 -35.87
C SER A 419 17.07 1.33 -34.38
N PRO A 420 17.84 1.87 -33.42
CA PRO A 420 17.50 1.83 -32.00
C PRO A 420 16.06 2.29 -31.71
N THR A 421 15.55 3.21 -32.52
CA THR A 421 14.15 3.67 -32.53
C THR A 421 13.15 2.55 -32.76
N THR A 422 13.42 1.62 -33.68
CA THR A 422 12.54 0.49 -34.02
C THR A 422 12.50 -0.57 -32.93
N VAL A 423 13.63 -0.76 -32.22
CA VAL A 423 13.71 -1.63 -31.04
C VAL A 423 12.91 -1.04 -29.87
N LEU A 424 13.02 0.26 -29.63
CA LEU A 424 12.23 0.98 -28.63
C LEU A 424 10.72 0.96 -28.95
N GLN A 425 10.35 1.14 -30.22
CA GLN A 425 8.95 1.13 -30.67
C GLN A 425 8.32 -0.27 -30.61
N SER A 426 9.11 -1.33 -30.84
CA SER A 426 8.67 -2.72 -30.72
C SER A 426 8.54 -3.18 -29.27
N ALA A 427 9.44 -2.72 -28.38
CA ALA A 427 9.33 -2.93 -26.93
C ALA A 427 8.10 -2.22 -26.33
N TRP A 428 7.78 -1.03 -26.84
CA TRP A 428 6.61 -0.25 -26.48
C TRP A 428 5.28 -0.93 -26.89
N LEU A 429 5.19 -1.51 -28.09
CA LEU A 429 3.97 -2.22 -28.54
C LEU A 429 3.72 -3.56 -27.82
N GLN A 430 4.77 -4.26 -27.36
CA GLN A 430 4.63 -5.58 -26.71
C GLN A 430 4.33 -5.53 -25.20
N THR A 431 4.46 -4.36 -24.56
CA THR A 431 4.25 -4.17 -23.11
C THR A 431 2.84 -3.69 -22.73
N GLN A 432 1.97 -3.46 -23.72
CA GLN A 432 0.57 -2.99 -23.61
C GLN A 432 -0.41 -3.93 -22.85
N GLY A 433 0.05 -4.86 -22.01
CA GLY A 433 -0.84 -5.79 -21.31
C GLY A 433 -0.31 -6.45 -20.04
N LYS A 434 0.85 -6.03 -19.50
CA LYS A 434 1.37 -6.57 -18.24
C LYS A 434 1.84 -5.44 -17.33
N LEU A 435 0.94 -4.97 -16.46
CA LEU A 435 1.26 -4.06 -15.37
C LEU A 435 2.02 -4.85 -14.29
N TRP A 436 3.34 -4.69 -14.24
CA TRP A 436 4.12 -5.00 -13.03
C TRP A 436 4.28 -3.71 -12.22
N PRO A 437 4.28 -3.75 -10.88
CA PRO A 437 4.63 -2.60 -10.07
C PRO A 437 6.07 -2.19 -10.37
N CYS A 438 6.24 -1.10 -11.10
CA CYS A 438 7.53 -0.59 -11.52
C CYS A 438 8.18 0.17 -10.36
N GLN A 439 9.46 -0.11 -10.10
CA GLN A 439 10.18 0.44 -8.95
C GLN A 439 10.67 1.88 -9.15
N SER A 440 10.72 2.39 -10.39
CA SER A 440 11.11 3.78 -10.66
C SER A 440 9.93 4.62 -11.14
N HIS A 441 9.41 5.41 -10.21
CA HIS A 441 8.46 6.48 -10.52
C HIS A 441 9.24 7.77 -10.82
N THR A 442 9.90 7.79 -11.97
CA THR A 442 10.72 8.91 -12.44
C THR A 442 10.21 9.37 -13.80
N LEU A 443 9.91 10.67 -13.94
CA LEU A 443 9.53 11.24 -15.24
C LEU A 443 10.78 11.66 -16.00
N TRP A 444 10.76 11.43 -17.32
CA TRP A 444 11.79 11.90 -18.23
C TRP A 444 11.33 13.20 -18.87
N VAL A 445 12.06 14.27 -18.63
CA VAL A 445 11.80 15.56 -19.26
C VAL A 445 12.86 15.81 -20.31
N LYS A 446 12.41 16.04 -21.55
CA LYS A 446 13.23 16.37 -22.70
C LYS A 446 13.00 17.84 -23.04
N CYS A 447 14.05 18.65 -23.00
CA CYS A 447 14.02 20.06 -23.35
C CYS A 447 15.07 20.35 -24.42
N LYS A 448 14.70 21.07 -25.48
CA LYS A 448 15.70 21.71 -26.36
C LYS A 448 15.98 23.07 -25.77
N THR A 449 17.23 23.43 -25.54
CA THR A 449 17.56 24.79 -25.10
C THR A 449 17.11 25.76 -26.18
N SER A 450 16.15 26.59 -25.82
CA SER A 450 15.96 27.89 -26.44
C SER A 450 16.63 28.92 -25.53
N ALA A 451 17.10 30.03 -26.10
CA ALA A 451 17.53 31.19 -25.32
C ALA A 451 16.47 31.63 -24.29
N ALA A 452 15.20 31.33 -24.52
CA ALA A 452 14.10 31.60 -23.60
C ALA A 452 14.05 30.66 -22.39
N LEU A 453 14.47 29.39 -22.51
CA LEU A 453 14.62 28.49 -21.37
C LEU A 453 15.84 28.91 -20.53
N GLU A 454 16.92 29.33 -21.19
CA GLU A 454 18.10 29.91 -20.53
C GLU A 454 17.76 31.19 -19.78
N GLU A 455 16.98 32.10 -20.39
CA GLU A 455 16.50 33.32 -19.77
C GLU A 455 15.50 33.06 -18.62
N ALA A 456 14.52 32.16 -18.81
CA ALA A 456 13.52 31.83 -17.80
C ALA A 456 14.10 31.12 -16.56
N LEU A 457 15.19 30.38 -16.73
CA LEU A 457 15.88 29.68 -15.65
C LEU A 457 17.06 30.49 -15.08
N GLY A 458 17.27 31.73 -15.53
CA GLY A 458 18.39 32.57 -15.08
C GLY A 458 19.78 32.00 -15.46
N LEU A 459 19.84 31.16 -16.48
CA LEU A 459 21.08 30.66 -17.08
C LEU A 459 21.68 31.82 -17.86
N GLY A 460 22.56 32.61 -17.23
CA GLY A 460 23.30 33.65 -17.94
C GLY A 460 23.90 33.09 -19.22
N THR A 461 23.95 33.91 -20.29
CA THR A 461 24.49 33.51 -21.60
C THR A 461 25.83 32.80 -21.43
N ALA A 462 25.93 31.56 -21.92
CA ALA A 462 27.16 30.77 -21.82
C ALA A 462 28.39 31.58 -22.28
N PRO A 463 29.56 31.43 -21.62
CA PRO A 463 30.76 32.14 -22.03
C PRO A 463 31.08 31.82 -23.48
N THR A 464 31.00 32.84 -24.33
CA THR A 464 31.31 32.72 -25.73
C THR A 464 32.82 32.52 -25.88
N GLN A 465 33.19 31.40 -26.50
CA GLN A 465 34.52 31.09 -27.06
C GLN A 465 35.66 30.72 -26.09
N ALA A 466 35.95 29.41 -26.04
CA ALA A 466 37.32 28.94 -26.28
C ALA A 466 37.27 28.06 -27.54
N ALA A 467 38.10 28.36 -28.53
CA ALA A 467 38.13 27.68 -29.82
C ALA A 467 38.48 26.20 -29.64
N ALA A 468 37.47 25.33 -29.63
CA ALA A 468 37.65 23.89 -29.70
C ALA A 468 37.99 23.51 -31.15
N THR A 469 39.25 23.13 -31.39
CA THR A 469 39.65 22.46 -32.62
C THR A 469 38.87 21.16 -32.78
N THR A 470 38.15 21.03 -33.88
CA THR A 470 37.35 19.84 -34.24
C THR A 470 38.23 18.58 -34.21
N PRO A 471 37.98 17.59 -33.33
CA PRO A 471 38.76 16.36 -33.34
C PRO A 471 38.37 15.52 -34.55
N ALA A 472 39.36 15.07 -35.33
CA ALA A 472 39.15 14.04 -36.34
C ALA A 472 38.80 12.72 -35.65
N ALA A 473 37.68 12.09 -36.04
CA ALA A 473 37.21 10.76 -35.63
C ALA A 473 37.60 10.36 -34.19
N ALA A 474 37.07 11.11 -33.23
CA ALA A 474 37.21 10.83 -31.80
C ALA A 474 36.74 9.41 -31.46
N ASP A 475 37.62 8.59 -30.85
CA ASP A 475 37.20 7.31 -30.29
C ASP A 475 36.20 7.53 -29.13
N LYS A 476 35.43 6.51 -28.76
CA LYS A 476 34.40 6.59 -27.71
C LYS A 476 34.93 7.09 -26.36
N SER A 477 36.18 6.78 -26.01
CA SER A 477 36.81 7.21 -24.75
C SER A 477 37.11 8.71 -24.75
N SER A 478 37.51 9.28 -25.90
CA SER A 478 37.78 10.71 -26.04
C SER A 478 36.50 11.56 -25.97
N LEU A 479 35.37 11.04 -26.47
CA LEU A 479 34.06 11.67 -26.30
C LEU A 479 33.62 11.68 -24.83
N ALA A 480 33.75 10.55 -24.13
CA ALA A 480 33.38 10.47 -22.71
C ALA A 480 34.19 11.44 -21.83
N ALA A 481 35.49 11.61 -22.11
CA ALA A 481 36.35 12.57 -21.43
C ALA A 481 35.94 14.03 -21.71
N ALA A 482 35.64 14.36 -22.97
CA ALA A 482 35.17 15.69 -23.35
C ALA A 482 33.82 16.05 -22.70
N PHE A 483 32.89 15.08 -22.65
CA PHE A 483 31.62 15.23 -21.93
C PHE A 483 31.83 15.50 -20.44
N SER A 484 32.74 14.76 -19.80
CA SER A 484 33.02 14.92 -18.36
C SER A 484 33.63 16.29 -18.04
N ALA A 485 34.55 16.78 -18.88
CA ALA A 485 35.15 18.10 -18.71
C ALA A 485 34.14 19.23 -18.93
N TRP A 486 33.27 19.11 -19.94
CA TRP A 486 32.21 20.08 -20.20
C TRP A 486 31.19 20.12 -19.04
N ALA A 487 30.77 18.96 -18.53
CA ALA A 487 29.84 18.85 -17.41
C ALA A 487 30.34 19.56 -16.16
N ALA A 488 31.65 19.45 -15.87
CA ALA A 488 32.29 20.15 -14.75
C ALA A 488 32.26 21.68 -14.90
N ALA A 489 32.26 22.19 -16.13
CA ALA A 489 32.31 23.62 -16.46
C ALA A 489 30.93 24.26 -16.70
N ALA A 490 29.84 23.49 -16.62
CA ALA A 490 28.49 24.00 -16.90
C ALA A 490 28.07 25.12 -15.92
N PRO A 491 27.36 26.18 -16.39
CA PRO A 491 26.95 27.31 -15.56
C PRO A 491 26.11 26.88 -14.34
N MET A 492 26.29 27.56 -13.20
CA MET A 492 25.61 27.29 -11.93
C MET A 492 24.09 27.20 -12.06
N GLY A 493 23.45 28.07 -12.86
CA GLY A 493 21.99 28.05 -13.01
C GLY A 493 21.43 26.75 -13.60
N VAL A 494 22.22 26.01 -14.42
CA VAL A 494 21.74 24.78 -15.09
C VAL A 494 21.57 23.64 -14.07
N ARG A 495 22.21 23.78 -12.91
CA ARG A 495 22.29 22.75 -11.87
C ARG A 495 21.07 22.72 -10.95
N HIS A 496 20.03 23.52 -11.19
CA HIS A 496 18.85 23.59 -10.30
C HIS A 496 17.51 23.40 -11.01
N VAL A 497 17.52 23.05 -12.29
CA VAL A 497 16.30 22.97 -13.10
C VAL A 497 15.45 21.79 -12.65
N ALA A 498 16.05 20.61 -12.54
CA ALA A 498 15.33 19.43 -12.09
C ALA A 498 15.01 19.50 -10.60
N ALA A 499 15.88 20.13 -9.80
CA ALA A 499 15.60 20.45 -8.40
C ALA A 499 14.31 21.28 -8.23
N SER A 500 14.15 22.37 -8.99
CA SER A 500 12.95 23.24 -8.92
C SER A 500 11.67 22.50 -9.36
N ILE A 501 11.78 21.65 -10.40
CA ILE A 501 10.67 20.79 -10.84
C ILE A 501 10.28 19.81 -9.73
N ASN A 502 11.26 19.19 -9.08
CA ASN A 502 11.02 18.27 -8.00
C ASN A 502 10.41 18.95 -6.76
N GLU A 503 10.83 20.18 -6.44
CA GLU A 503 10.23 21.00 -5.38
C GLU A 503 8.74 21.25 -5.63
N ALA A 504 8.40 21.69 -6.85
CA ALA A 504 7.02 21.89 -7.25
C ALA A 504 6.22 20.57 -7.22
N ALA A 505 6.79 19.45 -7.68
CA ALA A 505 6.15 18.13 -7.60
C ALA A 505 5.91 17.69 -6.14
N MET A 506 6.86 17.94 -5.24
CA MET A 506 6.74 17.67 -3.81
C MET A 506 5.67 18.55 -3.15
N GLN A 507 5.65 19.84 -3.45
CA GLN A 507 4.63 20.74 -2.93
C GLN A 507 3.24 20.34 -3.41
N ARG A 508 3.11 20.00 -4.70
CA ARG A 508 1.86 19.49 -5.25
C ARG A 508 1.42 18.20 -4.57
N ALA A 509 2.34 17.29 -4.28
CA ALA A 509 2.05 16.08 -3.52
C ALA A 509 1.56 16.41 -2.10
N LEU A 510 2.19 17.36 -1.39
CA LEU A 510 1.76 17.82 -0.05
C LEU A 510 0.35 18.42 -0.05
N ASP A 511 -0.02 19.11 -1.13
CA ASP A 511 -1.36 19.69 -1.28
C ASP A 511 -2.42 18.65 -1.65
N MET A 512 -2.00 17.52 -2.21
CA MET A 512 -2.89 16.45 -2.63
C MET A 512 -3.07 15.36 -1.57
N VAL A 513 -2.03 14.99 -0.81
CA VAL A 513 -2.11 13.86 0.14
C VAL A 513 -3.21 14.07 1.17
N HIS A 514 -3.76 12.96 1.67
CA HIS A 514 -4.74 12.98 2.75
C HIS A 514 -4.20 13.78 3.97
N PRO A 515 -5.01 14.63 4.63
CA PRO A 515 -4.57 15.50 5.73
C PRO A 515 -3.78 14.79 6.83
N TYR A 516 -4.24 13.60 7.26
CA TYR A 516 -3.52 12.77 8.23
C TYR A 516 -2.11 12.34 7.74
N ALA A 517 -1.93 12.04 6.45
CA ALA A 517 -0.60 11.72 5.92
C ALA A 517 0.32 12.95 5.90
N ARG A 518 -0.23 14.13 5.55
CA ARG A 518 0.48 15.40 5.58
C ARG A 518 0.94 15.77 6.99
N GLU A 519 0.02 15.79 7.96
CA GLU A 519 0.33 16.12 9.36
C GLU A 519 1.41 15.19 9.91
N ARG A 520 1.29 13.88 9.61
CA ARG A 520 2.29 12.89 10.01
C ARG A 520 3.65 13.16 9.37
N TYR A 521 3.70 13.45 8.07
CA TYR A 521 4.95 13.79 7.39
C TYR A 521 5.56 15.06 7.95
N GLU A 522 4.76 16.11 8.16
CA GLU A 522 5.18 17.39 8.74
C GLU A 522 5.79 17.20 10.13
N ARG A 523 5.15 16.39 10.98
CA ARG A 523 5.61 16.13 12.36
C ARG A 523 6.80 15.17 12.43
N ASP A 524 6.71 14.01 11.75
CA ASP A 524 7.59 12.87 12.01
C ASP A 524 8.54 12.53 10.83
N GLY A 525 8.33 13.09 9.63
CA GLY A 525 9.00 12.65 8.40
C GLY A 525 10.30 13.39 8.09
N LYS A 526 11.29 12.65 7.56
CA LYS A 526 12.51 13.18 6.93
C LYS A 526 12.12 14.07 5.76
N LYS A 527 12.56 15.33 5.82
CA LYS A 527 12.27 16.31 4.78
C LYS A 527 13.15 16.06 3.59
N VAL A 528 12.57 16.14 2.39
CA VAL A 528 13.36 16.15 1.17
C VAL A 528 13.70 17.60 0.85
N VAL A 529 14.98 17.85 0.62
CA VAL A 529 15.46 19.05 -0.08
C VAL A 529 16.05 18.62 -1.41
N PHE A 530 15.96 19.47 -2.42
CA PHE A 530 16.45 19.13 -3.75
C PHE A 530 17.78 19.85 -4.00
N GLY A 531 18.85 19.06 -4.05
CA GLY A 531 20.21 19.56 -4.21
C GLY A 531 20.57 19.83 -5.66
N GLU A 532 21.82 20.23 -5.89
CA GLU A 532 22.35 20.41 -7.25
C GLU A 532 22.21 19.14 -8.10
N ASP A 533 21.69 19.34 -9.31
CA ASP A 533 21.48 18.31 -10.32
C ASP A 533 22.82 17.73 -10.80
N ARG A 534 22.81 16.43 -11.10
CA ARG A 534 24.00 15.68 -11.50
C ARG A 534 24.09 15.58 -13.00
N ILE A 535 24.99 16.34 -13.61
CA ILE A 535 25.27 16.18 -15.04
C ILE A 535 26.07 14.89 -15.26
N LEU A 536 25.49 13.93 -15.97
CA LEU A 536 26.08 12.62 -16.23
C LEU A 536 26.38 12.41 -17.71
N PRO A 537 27.41 11.60 -18.03
CA PRO A 537 27.67 11.19 -19.41
C PRO A 537 26.56 10.27 -19.93
N ILE A 538 26.41 10.21 -21.26
CA ILE A 538 25.40 9.41 -21.98
C ILE A 538 25.32 7.97 -21.46
N ASP A 539 26.48 7.34 -21.29
CA ASP A 539 26.64 5.91 -21.01
C ASP A 539 26.16 5.54 -19.58
N GLY A 540 26.08 6.54 -18.69
CA GLY A 540 25.69 6.39 -17.28
C GLY A 540 24.31 6.97 -16.96
N TRP A 541 23.88 8.02 -17.67
CA TRP A 541 22.65 8.74 -17.33
C TRP A 541 21.40 7.86 -17.40
N LEU A 542 21.28 7.02 -18.43
CA LEU A 542 20.12 6.15 -18.63
C LEU A 542 19.88 5.24 -17.42
N LYS A 543 20.96 4.75 -16.81
CA LYS A 543 20.93 3.82 -15.66
C LYS A 543 20.97 4.54 -14.30
N ALA A 544 21.26 5.83 -14.29
CA ALA A 544 21.32 6.59 -13.05
C ALA A 544 19.92 6.96 -12.61
N ASP A 545 19.59 6.78 -11.34
CA ASP A 545 18.33 7.24 -10.76
C ASP A 545 18.49 8.55 -10.01
N VAL A 546 17.37 9.12 -9.56
CA VAL A 546 17.39 10.20 -8.58
C VAL A 546 18.13 9.70 -7.35
N GLU A 547 19.22 10.37 -7.01
CA GLU A 547 20.05 10.00 -5.88
C GLU A 547 19.45 10.60 -4.60
N TRP A 548 19.30 9.77 -3.57
CA TRP A 548 18.78 10.17 -2.27
C TRP A 548 19.94 10.08 -1.27
N LEU A 549 20.55 11.21 -0.98
CA LEU A 549 21.66 11.29 -0.03
C LEU A 549 21.09 11.57 1.35
N SER A 550 21.24 10.62 2.28
CA SER A 550 21.08 10.94 3.70
C SER A 550 22.26 11.82 4.11
N GLU A 551 21.98 12.98 4.69
CA GLU A 551 23.00 13.75 5.39
C GLU A 551 23.28 13.09 6.75
N GLU A 552 23.83 11.88 6.71
CA GLU A 552 24.42 11.26 7.89
C GLU A 552 25.69 12.04 8.25
N GLY A 553 25.56 13.02 9.14
CA GLY A 553 26.69 13.79 9.65
C GLY A 553 26.68 15.29 9.36
N VAL A 554 25.57 15.87 8.87
CA VAL A 554 25.29 17.25 9.28
C VAL A 554 24.91 17.14 10.75
N GLU A 555 25.93 17.24 11.62
CA GLU A 555 25.71 17.46 13.05
C GLU A 555 24.61 18.50 13.16
N GLU A 556 23.59 18.25 13.98
CA GLU A 556 22.55 19.23 14.34
C GLU A 556 23.27 20.46 14.88
N GLY A 557 23.75 21.31 13.98
CA GLY A 557 24.59 22.44 14.32
C GLY A 557 23.63 23.44 14.92
N ASP A 558 23.57 23.46 16.25
CA ASP A 558 22.89 24.39 17.15
C ASP A 558 22.05 25.45 16.42
N GLN A 559 21.00 25.03 15.70
CA GLN A 559 20.03 25.96 15.19
C GLN A 559 19.26 26.43 16.43
N GLU A 560 19.64 27.60 16.92
CA GLU A 560 18.96 28.36 17.97
C GLU A 560 17.47 28.47 17.60
N GLY A 561 16.69 27.50 18.09
CA GLY A 561 15.33 27.26 17.61
C GLY A 561 14.70 25.97 18.13
N GLY A 562 15.50 25.02 18.63
CA GLY A 562 15.03 24.05 19.64
C GLY A 562 13.88 23.13 19.23
N VAL A 563 13.68 22.83 17.95
CA VAL A 563 12.79 21.74 17.54
C VAL A 563 13.54 20.42 17.69
N LYS A 564 13.67 19.97 18.94
CA LYS A 564 14.17 18.62 19.27
C LYS A 564 13.26 17.59 18.63
N GLY A 565 13.65 17.02 17.49
CA GLY A 565 12.93 15.90 16.89
C GLY A 565 12.92 15.81 15.36
N GLY A 566 13.58 16.72 14.64
CA GLY A 566 13.68 16.61 13.18
C GLY A 566 14.46 15.37 12.76
N ARG A 567 13.77 14.31 12.30
CA ARG A 567 14.44 13.23 11.56
C ARG A 567 15.09 13.87 10.34
N GLY A 568 16.39 13.64 10.17
CA GLY A 568 17.28 14.39 9.28
C GLY A 568 16.77 14.66 7.87
N VAL A 569 17.46 15.57 7.18
CA VAL A 569 17.13 15.97 5.81
C VAL A 569 17.69 14.93 4.83
N VAL A 570 16.94 14.67 3.77
CA VAL A 570 17.38 13.87 2.62
C VAL A 570 17.54 14.79 1.43
N VAL A 571 18.74 14.81 0.85
CA VAL A 571 19.03 15.60 -0.35
C VAL A 571 18.80 14.74 -1.57
N ALA A 572 17.76 15.06 -2.35
CA ALA A 572 17.48 14.42 -3.63
C ALA A 572 18.19 15.16 -4.76
N ARG A 573 18.94 14.44 -5.61
CA ARG A 573 19.65 15.01 -6.77
C ARG A 573 19.25 14.29 -8.05
N SER A 574 18.78 15.05 -9.03
CA SER A 574 18.31 14.50 -10.30
C SER A 574 19.48 14.33 -11.28
N PRO A 575 19.61 13.17 -11.96
CA PRO A 575 20.57 13.05 -13.03
C PRO A 575 20.08 13.76 -14.29
N ILE A 576 20.97 14.53 -14.90
CA ILE A 576 20.76 15.28 -16.13
C ILE A 576 21.77 14.81 -17.18
N LEU A 577 21.30 14.58 -18.40
CA LEU A 577 22.13 14.43 -19.58
C LEU A 577 21.94 15.67 -20.44
N ILE A 578 23.05 16.33 -20.74
CA ILE A 578 23.08 17.41 -21.71
C ILE A 578 23.90 16.92 -22.89
N THR A 579 23.40 17.11 -24.11
CA THR A 579 24.09 16.70 -25.34
C THR A 579 24.68 17.93 -26.04
N PRO A 580 25.99 18.22 -25.85
CA PRO A 580 26.60 19.43 -26.37
C PRO A 580 26.63 19.41 -27.89
N ASP A 581 26.35 20.57 -28.48
CA ASP A 581 26.36 20.76 -29.93
C ASP A 581 27.75 20.58 -30.54
N GLU A 582 28.80 20.85 -29.75
CA GLU A 582 30.17 20.95 -30.22
C GLU A 582 30.82 19.58 -30.44
N ILE A 583 30.37 18.57 -29.71
CA ILE A 583 31.02 17.25 -29.67
C ILE A 583 30.23 16.16 -30.40
N LEU A 584 29.00 16.46 -30.82
CA LEU A 584 28.19 15.51 -31.56
C LEU A 584 28.56 15.49 -33.07
N PRO A 585 28.67 14.30 -33.69
CA PRO A 585 28.77 14.18 -35.14
C PRO A 585 27.61 14.89 -35.85
N ALA A 586 27.84 15.44 -37.04
CA ALA A 586 26.86 16.26 -37.76
C ALA A 586 25.47 15.59 -37.90
N GLU A 587 25.43 14.27 -38.14
CA GLU A 587 24.19 13.48 -38.21
C GLU A 587 23.43 13.38 -36.87
N MET A 588 24.14 13.33 -35.73
CA MET A 588 23.54 13.30 -34.40
C MET A 588 23.21 14.70 -33.91
N LYS A 589 24.04 15.69 -34.22
CA LYS A 589 23.84 17.10 -33.88
C LYS A 589 22.49 17.61 -34.37
N ALA A 590 22.10 17.27 -35.60
CA ALA A 590 20.79 17.64 -36.14
C ALA A 590 19.59 17.08 -35.34
N ARG A 591 19.76 15.98 -34.61
CA ARG A 591 18.69 15.27 -33.86
C ARG A 591 18.74 15.48 -32.36
N PHE A 592 19.95 15.55 -31.80
CA PHE A 592 20.22 15.51 -30.37
C PHE A 592 21.07 16.67 -29.89
N GLY A 593 21.62 17.50 -30.78
CA GLY A 593 22.35 18.69 -30.37
C GLY A 593 21.51 19.65 -29.52
N GLY A 594 22.05 20.08 -28.38
CA GLY A 594 21.42 21.04 -27.48
C GLY A 594 20.21 20.48 -26.72
N MET A 595 20.12 19.15 -26.58
CA MET A 595 19.03 18.50 -25.87
C MET A 595 19.41 18.24 -24.42
N HIS A 596 18.47 18.48 -23.53
CA HIS A 596 18.59 18.26 -22.10
C HIS A 596 17.58 17.18 -21.72
N TYR A 597 18.06 16.13 -21.07
CA TYR A 597 17.25 15.06 -20.52
C TYR A 597 17.44 15.04 -19.02
N MET A 598 16.35 15.02 -18.27
CA MET A 598 16.41 14.96 -16.80
C MET A 598 15.42 13.95 -16.27
N LYS A 599 15.81 13.33 -15.15
CA LYS A 599 14.98 12.40 -14.39
C LYS A 599 14.44 13.13 -13.17
N VAL A 600 13.13 13.33 -13.11
CA VAL A 600 12.46 14.08 -12.03
C VAL A 600 11.49 13.20 -11.26
N VAL A 601 11.25 13.55 -9.99
CA VAL A 601 10.31 12.91 -9.09
C VAL A 601 8.89 13.21 -9.56
N THR A 602 8.06 12.18 -9.72
CA THR A 602 6.64 12.39 -10.04
C THR A 602 5.83 12.78 -8.80
N VAL A 603 4.62 13.31 -8.97
CA VAL A 603 3.74 13.63 -7.84
C VAL A 603 3.41 12.36 -7.06
N ALA A 604 3.10 11.26 -7.74
CA ALA A 604 2.84 9.96 -7.11
C ALA A 604 4.06 9.46 -6.31
N ARG A 605 5.29 9.62 -6.83
CA ARG A 605 6.51 9.26 -6.09
C ARG A 605 6.71 10.15 -4.87
N ALA A 606 6.47 11.45 -5.00
CA ALA A 606 6.53 12.37 -3.87
C ALA A 606 5.47 12.03 -2.80
N MET A 607 4.25 11.65 -3.20
CA MET A 607 3.22 11.15 -2.27
C MET A 607 3.67 9.85 -1.57
N GLN A 608 4.29 8.94 -2.31
CA GLN A 608 4.86 7.73 -1.72
C GLN A 608 5.94 8.05 -0.68
N TRP A 609 6.80 9.04 -0.94
CA TRP A 609 7.75 9.53 0.04
C TRP A 609 7.05 10.04 1.31
N ILE A 610 6.11 10.97 1.15
CA ILE A 610 5.33 11.57 2.23
C ILE A 610 4.62 10.50 3.07
N MET A 611 4.05 9.48 2.43
CA MET A 611 3.27 8.44 3.10
C MET A 611 4.12 7.34 3.72
N LEU A 612 5.39 7.18 3.33
CA LEU A 612 6.18 6.01 3.72
C LEU A 612 7.67 6.30 3.87
N ASP A 613 8.34 6.62 2.77
CA ASP A 613 9.82 6.60 2.73
C ASP A 613 10.42 7.68 3.63
N ALA A 614 9.70 8.77 3.90
CA ALA A 614 10.10 9.81 4.85
C ALA A 614 10.35 9.29 6.28
N PHE A 615 9.86 8.10 6.64
CA PHE A 615 9.95 7.60 8.00
C PHE A 615 10.93 6.44 8.18
N ARG A 616 11.49 5.93 7.07
CA ARG A 616 12.57 4.93 7.02
C ARG A 616 13.88 5.69 7.00
#